data_AF-A0A2Z6LG91-F1
#
_entry.id   AF-A0A2Z6LG91-F1
#
_cell.length_a   1.000
_cell.length_b   1.000
_cell.length_c   1.000
_cell.angle_alpha   90.00
_cell.angle_beta   90.00
_cell.angle_gamma   90.00
#
_symmetry.space_group_name_H-M   'P 1'
#
loop_
_entity.id
_entity.type
_entity.pdbx_description
1 polymer ?
#
loop_
_entity_poly.entity_id
_entity_poly.type
_entity_poly.pdbx_seq_one_letter_code
_entity_poly.pdbx_strand_id
1 'polypeptide(L)'
;MSNNVRRIISLEEGLDTIQKTIIKLQNILEHFSEPHLELSTSVNSQERMNLYSIIYNMCTQKVPHDYSQQLYENYTKAFEDYIKSTVYDEMHRQAMDAILAMVFSAFHFHVI
;
A
#
# COMPACT_ATOMS: atom_id res chain seq x y z
N MET A 1 13.74 -9.82 -37.93
CA MET A 1 13.75 -9.24 -36.56
C MET A 1 12.45 -8.48 -36.39
N SER A 2 11.47 -9.03 -35.70
CA SER A 2 10.20 -8.35 -35.46
C SER A 2 10.47 -7.19 -34.50
N ASN A 3 10.27 -5.96 -34.97
CA ASN A 3 10.27 -4.77 -34.13
C ASN A 3 9.13 -4.92 -33.13
N ASN A 4 9.44 -5.46 -31.95
CA ASN A 4 8.50 -5.60 -30.85
C ASN A 4 8.39 -4.21 -30.20
N VAL A 5 7.70 -3.28 -30.89
CA VAL A 5 7.41 -1.95 -30.36
C VAL A 5 6.52 -2.18 -29.14
N ARG A 6 7.10 -2.03 -27.95
CA ARG A 6 6.33 -2.14 -26.70
C ARG A 6 5.19 -1.13 -26.76
N ARG A 7 3.98 -1.59 -26.45
CA ARG A 7 2.79 -0.74 -26.38
C ARG A 7 3.03 0.41 -25.40
N ILE A 8 2.65 1.63 -25.81
CA ILE A 8 2.64 2.78 -24.90
C ILE A 8 1.46 2.59 -23.92
N ILE A 9 1.77 2.60 -22.64
CA ILE A 9 0.83 2.60 -21.52
C ILE A 9 0.57 4.06 -21.16
N SER A 10 -0.69 4.46 -21.14
CA SER A 10 -1.06 5.81 -20.70
C SER A 10 -0.86 5.97 -19.20
N LEU A 11 -0.71 7.21 -18.73
CA LEU A 11 -0.61 7.47 -17.30
C LEU A 11 -1.83 6.94 -16.53
N GLU A 12 -3.04 7.18 -17.04
CA GLU A 12 -4.30 6.74 -16.43
C GLU A 12 -4.37 5.23 -16.28
N GLU A 13 -4.08 4.49 -17.36
CA GLU A 13 -4.13 3.03 -17.37
C GLU A 13 -3.11 2.43 -16.38
N GLY A 14 -1.90 3.00 -16.37
CA GLY A 14 -0.85 2.60 -15.45
C GLY A 14 -1.23 2.84 -14.00
N LEU A 15 -1.71 4.04 -13.68
CA LEU A 15 -2.12 4.41 -12.32
C LEU A 15 -3.31 3.58 -11.83
N ASP A 16 -4.30 3.27 -12.67
CA ASP A 16 -5.42 2.39 -12.30
C ASP A 16 -4.92 1.00 -11.89
N THR A 17 -3.97 0.43 -12.64
CA THR A 17 -3.40 -0.89 -12.32
C THR A 17 -2.58 -0.87 -11.02
N ILE A 18 -1.78 0.18 -10.82
CA ILE A 18 -0.98 0.36 -9.61
C ILE A 18 -1.91 0.55 -8.40
N GLN A 19 -2.92 1.41 -8.50
CA GLN A 19 -3.87 1.69 -7.43
C GLN A 19 -4.64 0.44 -6.99
N LYS A 20 -5.12 -0.37 -7.93
CA LYS A 20 -5.75 -1.67 -7.62
C LYS A 20 -4.82 -2.58 -6.83
N THR A 21 -3.54 -2.60 -7.19
CA THR A 21 -2.54 -3.40 -6.47
C THR A 21 -2.25 -2.84 -5.07
N ILE A 22 -2.16 -1.51 -4.93
CA ILE A 22 -1.99 -0.83 -3.62
C ILE A 22 -3.13 -1.16 -2.68
N ILE A 23 -4.39 -1.06 -3.13
CA ILE A 23 -5.57 -1.38 -2.32
C ILE A 23 -5.50 -2.84 -1.84
N LYS A 24 -5.13 -3.77 -2.74
CA LYS A 24 -4.96 -5.17 -2.37
C LYS A 24 -3.87 -5.35 -1.30
N LEU A 25 -2.74 -4.65 -1.44
CA LEU A 25 -1.66 -4.68 -0.44
C LEU A 25 -2.08 -4.11 0.92
N GLN A 26 -2.82 -2.99 0.93
CA GLN A 26 -3.35 -2.40 2.16
C GLN A 26 -4.30 -3.38 2.88
N ASN A 27 -5.21 -4.01 2.15
CA ASN A 27 -6.09 -5.02 2.71
C ASN A 27 -5.32 -6.19 3.34
N ILE A 28 -4.24 -6.66 2.71
CA ILE A 28 -3.38 -7.71 3.28
C ILE A 28 -2.73 -7.24 4.58
N LEU A 29 -2.21 -6.01 4.62
CA LEU A 29 -1.55 -5.47 5.81
C LEU A 29 -2.52 -5.31 6.99
N GLU A 30 -3.74 -4.86 6.73
CA GLU A 30 -4.76 -4.65 7.77
C GLU A 30 -5.29 -5.97 8.36
N HIS A 31 -5.36 -7.03 7.55
CA HIS A 31 -5.86 -8.34 7.99
C HIS A 31 -4.75 -9.38 8.21
N PHE A 32 -3.49 -8.95 8.31
CA PHE A 32 -2.32 -9.84 8.39
C PHE A 32 -2.34 -10.76 9.62
N SER A 33 -3.06 -10.35 10.67
CA SER A 33 -3.17 -11.11 11.93
C SER A 33 -4.33 -12.12 11.94
N GLU A 34 -5.18 -12.14 10.90
CA GLU A 34 -6.33 -13.03 10.84
C GLU A 34 -5.95 -14.43 10.31
N PRO A 35 -6.11 -15.51 11.11
CA PRO A 35 -5.64 -16.85 10.77
C PRO A 35 -6.37 -17.52 9.59
N HIS A 36 -7.40 -16.87 9.03
CA HIS A 36 -8.23 -17.37 7.93
C HIS A 36 -8.09 -16.56 6.63
N LEU A 37 -7.15 -15.61 6.54
CA LEU A 37 -6.96 -14.86 5.30
C LEU A 37 -6.41 -15.79 4.20
N GLU A 38 -7.31 -16.27 3.37
CA GLU A 38 -7.03 -17.23 2.31
C GLU A 38 -6.03 -16.71 1.28
N LEU A 39 -5.36 -17.66 0.62
CA LEU A 39 -4.49 -17.51 -0.56
C LEU A 39 -5.02 -16.55 -1.64
N SER A 40 -6.35 -16.32 -1.70
CA SER A 40 -7.05 -15.41 -2.62
C SER A 40 -6.77 -13.91 -2.36
N THR A 41 -6.37 -13.54 -1.14
CA THR A 41 -6.03 -12.15 -0.78
C THR A 41 -4.57 -11.81 -1.06
N SER A 42 -3.70 -12.80 -1.34
CA SER A 42 -2.28 -12.56 -1.60
C SER A 42 -2.01 -11.96 -2.99
N VAL A 43 -1.00 -11.09 -3.10
CA VAL A 43 -0.48 -10.68 -4.41
C VAL A 43 0.38 -11.81 -4.96
N ASN A 44 -0.13 -12.54 -5.95
CA ASN A 44 0.58 -13.71 -6.48
C ASN A 44 1.80 -13.29 -7.35
N SER A 45 2.62 -14.26 -7.75
CA SER A 45 3.82 -13.99 -8.56
C SER A 45 3.51 -13.32 -9.90
N GLN A 46 2.39 -13.66 -10.55
CA GLN A 46 1.99 -13.09 -11.82
C GLN A 46 1.57 -11.62 -11.67
N GLU A 47 0.78 -11.30 -10.65
CA GLU A 47 0.37 -9.93 -10.33
C GLU A 47 1.59 -9.05 -10.02
N ARG A 48 2.52 -9.55 -9.19
CA ARG A 48 3.79 -8.85 -8.92
C ARG A 48 4.59 -8.61 -10.18
N MET A 49 4.75 -9.63 -11.03
CA MET A 49 5.51 -9.51 -12.28
C MET A 49 4.86 -8.50 -13.24
N ASN A 50 3.53 -8.50 -13.33
CA ASN A 50 2.78 -7.52 -14.12
C ASN A 50 3.00 -6.10 -13.59
N LEU A 51 2.92 -5.89 -12.27
CA LEU A 51 3.16 -4.59 -11.66
C LEU A 51 4.55 -4.05 -12.00
N TYR A 52 5.60 -4.85 -11.76
CA TYR A 52 6.98 -4.46 -12.11
C TYR A 52 7.13 -4.16 -13.60
N SER A 53 6.52 -4.97 -14.46
CA SER A 53 6.58 -4.77 -15.91
C SER A 53 5.89 -3.48 -16.34
N ILE A 54 4.74 -3.14 -15.77
CA ILE A 54 4.01 -1.90 -16.06
C ILE A 54 4.83 -0.69 -15.63
N ILE A 55 5.30 -0.67 -14.37
CA ILE A 55 6.13 0.43 -13.84
C ILE A 55 7.38 0.61 -14.70
N TYR A 56 8.10 -0.48 -14.98
CA TYR A 56 9.30 -0.43 -15.80
C TYR A 56 9.03 0.11 -17.21
N ASN A 57 7.96 -0.36 -17.86
CA ASN A 57 7.62 0.11 -19.20
C ASN A 57 7.24 1.59 -19.21
N MET A 58 6.47 2.06 -18.22
CA MET A 58 6.10 3.47 -18.10
C MET A 58 7.30 4.38 -17.82
N CYS A 59 8.27 3.92 -17.02
CA CYS A 59 9.52 4.66 -16.76
C CYS A 59 10.50 4.64 -17.93
N THR A 60 10.37 3.70 -18.87
CA THR A 60 11.31 3.53 -20.01
C THR A 60 10.70 3.87 -21.36
N GLN A 61 9.44 4.33 -21.36
CA GLN A 61 8.77 4.88 -22.52
C GLN A 61 9.49 6.14 -23.01
N LYS A 62 9.54 6.31 -24.34
CA LYS A 62 10.13 7.51 -24.93
C LYS A 62 9.28 8.74 -24.61
N VAL A 63 9.95 9.90 -24.49
CA VAL A 63 9.30 11.22 -24.47
C VAL A 63 8.26 11.31 -25.59
N PRO A 64 7.03 11.81 -25.32
CA PRO A 64 6.57 12.50 -24.09
C PRO A 64 5.96 11.59 -23.01
N HIS A 65 6.12 10.28 -23.11
CA HIS A 65 5.42 9.30 -22.25
C HIS A 65 6.29 8.68 -21.16
N ASP A 66 7.40 9.33 -20.80
CA ASP A 66 8.16 8.98 -19.59
C ASP A 66 7.36 9.47 -18.38
N TYR A 67 6.85 8.51 -17.60
CA TYR A 67 6.02 8.79 -16.43
C TYR A 67 6.72 8.52 -15.10
N SER A 68 8.04 8.35 -15.11
CA SER A 68 8.81 8.01 -13.91
C SER A 68 8.58 8.97 -12.74
N GLN A 69 8.54 10.29 -13.02
CA GLN A 69 8.27 11.29 -11.99
C GLN A 69 6.86 11.18 -11.41
N GLN A 70 5.83 11.12 -12.26
CA GLN A 70 4.43 11.05 -11.82
C GLN A 70 4.16 9.78 -11.01
N LEU A 71 4.79 8.66 -11.39
CA LEU A 71 4.71 7.41 -10.65
C LEU A 71 5.36 7.51 -9.26
N TYR A 72 6.51 8.18 -9.14
CA TYR A 72 7.17 8.39 -7.86
C TYR A 72 6.36 9.30 -6.92
N GLU A 73 5.81 10.39 -7.45
CA GLU A 73 4.94 11.29 -6.70
C GLU A 73 3.67 10.57 -6.20
N ASN A 74 3.04 9.76 -7.05
CA ASN A 74 1.87 8.97 -6.67
C ASN A 74 2.20 7.93 -5.59
N TYR A 75 3.31 7.20 -5.74
CA TYR A 75 3.80 6.26 -4.73
C TYR A 75 4.03 6.94 -3.39
N THR A 76 4.74 8.07 -3.39
CA THR A 76 5.05 8.84 -2.18
C THR A 76 3.78 9.26 -1.46
N LYS A 77 2.81 9.80 -2.22
CA LYS A 77 1.52 10.19 -1.68
C LYS A 77 0.74 9.02 -1.08
N ALA A 78 0.61 7.91 -1.83
CA ALA A 78 -0.12 6.74 -1.36
C ALA A 78 0.48 6.15 -0.07
N PHE A 79 1.82 6.18 0.05
CA PHE A 79 2.52 5.72 1.24
C PHE A 79 2.32 6.66 2.43
N GLU A 80 2.44 7.97 2.22
CA GLU A 80 2.18 8.96 3.26
C GLU A 80 0.73 8.91 3.76
N ASP A 81 -0.23 8.80 2.85
CA ASP A 81 -1.65 8.72 3.17
C ASP A 81 -1.93 7.50 4.06
N TYR A 82 -1.39 6.33 3.69
CA TYR A 82 -1.53 5.10 4.49
C TYR A 82 -0.91 5.20 5.89
N ILE A 83 0.29 5.77 6.01
CA ILE A 83 0.93 5.96 7.32
C ILE A 83 0.08 6.86 8.20
N LYS A 84 -0.41 7.98 7.66
CA LYS A 84 -1.17 8.96 8.44
C LYS A 84 -2.54 8.43 8.83
N SER A 85 -3.29 7.81 7.91
CA SER A 85 -4.67 7.40 8.16
C SER A 85 -4.82 6.07 8.91
N THR A 86 -3.83 5.19 8.80
CA THR A 86 -3.96 3.83 9.31
C THR A 86 -2.94 3.56 10.41
N VAL A 87 -1.65 3.70 10.09
CA VAL A 87 -0.57 3.32 11.03
C VAL A 87 -0.55 4.25 12.25
N TYR A 88 -0.55 5.57 12.02
CA TYR A 88 -0.49 6.55 13.10
C TYR A 88 -1.72 6.47 14.00
N ASP A 89 -2.91 6.42 13.41
CA ASP A 89 -4.18 6.36 14.15
C ASP A 89 -4.28 5.09 15.01
N GLU A 90 -3.86 3.94 14.47
CA GLU A 90 -3.81 2.68 15.23
C GLU A 90 -2.82 2.75 16.39
N MET A 91 -1.59 3.21 16.13
CA MET A 91 -0.57 3.36 17.18
C MET A 91 -1.01 4.34 18.27
N HIS A 92 -1.64 5.46 17.88
CA HIS A 92 -2.13 6.46 18.83
C HIS A 92 -3.24 5.87 19.72
N ARG A 93 -4.17 5.12 19.15
CA ARG A 93 -5.24 4.45 19.90
C ARG A 93 -4.69 3.43 20.90
N GLN A 94 -3.80 2.55 20.45
CA GLN A 94 -3.18 1.55 21.32
C GLN A 94 -2.41 2.20 22.49
N ALA A 95 -1.69 3.30 22.23
CA ALA A 95 -1.01 4.05 23.28
C ALA A 95 -2.01 4.66 24.29
N MET A 96 -3.12 5.22 23.81
CA MET A 96 -4.16 5.78 24.68
C MET A 96 -4.82 4.70 25.55
N ASP A 97 -5.19 3.57 24.96
CA ASP A 97 -5.83 2.45 25.66
C ASP A 97 -4.90 1.87 26.74
N ALA A 98 -3.60 1.74 26.44
CA ALA A 98 -2.60 1.30 27.41
C ALA A 98 -2.47 2.28 28.58
N ILE A 99 -2.45 3.59 28.31
CA ILE A 99 -2.40 4.64 29.35
C ILE A 99 -3.65 4.57 30.24
N LEU A 100 -4.85 4.46 29.64
CA LEU A 100 -6.09 4.35 30.39
C LEU A 100 -6.09 3.10 31.29
N ALA A 101 -5.65 1.95 30.77
CA ALA A 101 -5.54 0.73 31.55
C ALA A 101 -4.59 0.88 32.76
N MET A 102 -3.44 1.51 32.57
CA MET A 102 -2.50 1.81 33.67
C MET A 102 -3.15 2.71 34.73
N VAL A 103 -3.84 3.77 34.31
CA VAL A 103 -4.52 4.71 35.22
C VAL A 103 -5.60 3.99 36.04
N PHE A 104 -6.48 3.22 35.40
CA PHE A 104 -7.50 2.45 36.10
C PHE A 104 -6.92 1.43 37.09
N SER A 105 -5.82 0.75 36.72
CA SER A 105 -5.15 -0.19 37.61
C SER A 105 -4.58 0.48 38.87
N ALA A 106 -4.01 1.69 38.73
CA ALA A 106 -3.47 2.45 39.84
C ALA A 106 -4.56 2.96 40.80
N PHE A 107 -5.70 3.40 40.27
CA PHE A 107 -6.84 3.84 41.07
C PHE A 107 -7.54 2.67 41.77
N HIS A 108 -7.66 1.50 41.14
CA HIS A 108 -8.19 0.30 41.80
C HIS A 108 -7.34 -0.10 43.01
N PHE A 109 -6.01 0.06 42.93
CA PHE A 109 -5.08 -0.20 44.04
C PHE A 109 -5.16 0.82 45.19
N HIS A 110 -5.78 1.97 44.99
CA HIS A 110 -5.91 3.04 46.00
C HIS A 110 -7.29 3.09 46.69
N VAL A 111 -8.25 2.25 46.28
CA VAL A 111 -9.63 2.22 46.83
C VAL A 111 -9.92 0.93 47.64
N ILE A 112 -8.90 0.11 47.91
CA ILE A 112 -8.94 -1.03 48.85
C ILE A 112 -7.94 -0.75 49.97
#